data_AF-A0A1D2QZJ6-F1
#
_entry.id   AF-A0A1D2QZJ6-F1
#
_cell.length_a   1.000
_cell.length_b   1.000
_cell.length_c   1.000
_cell.angle_alpha   90.00
_cell.angle_beta   90.00
_cell.angle_gamma   90.00
#
_symmetry.space_group_name_H-M   'P 1'
#
loop_
_entity.id
_entity.type
_entity.pdbx_description
1 polymer ?
#
loop_
_entity_poly.entity_id
_entity_poly.type
_entity_poly.pdbx_seq_one_letter_code
_entity_poly.pdbx_strand_id
1 'polypeptide(L)'
;MNRKTNHKGISIRIIILLTLLLSASTLVCAGGETDSGSIPVIINASVYPDKVVPGDVMTVTAEITDENGIKSVIADMAGIENITLNLVGGDIYNGTWQNNWTVHSTQPIWYNTTITAENLIGNINTSKRDRTEHGESPHENGDAAGKV
;
A
#
# COMPACT_ATOMS: atom_id res chain seq x y z
N MET A 1 -73.00 -39.76 -38.58
CA MET A 1 -73.97 -38.90 -37.86
C MET A 1 -73.52 -38.83 -36.40
N ASN A 2 -72.97 -37.68 -35.98
CA ASN A 2 -72.43 -37.43 -34.64
C ASN A 2 -73.52 -37.40 -33.56
N ARG A 3 -73.31 -38.07 -32.41
CA ARG A 3 -73.96 -37.71 -31.13
C ARG A 3 -73.05 -37.91 -29.90
N LYS A 4 -72.67 -36.75 -29.34
CA LYS A 4 -72.62 -36.30 -27.94
C LYS A 4 -72.31 -37.32 -26.80
N THR A 5 -71.11 -37.13 -26.25
CA THR A 5 -70.71 -36.87 -24.84
C THR A 5 -71.54 -37.45 -23.69
N ASN A 6 -70.90 -38.25 -22.84
CA ASN A 6 -71.32 -38.55 -21.47
C ASN A 6 -70.47 -37.74 -20.47
N HIS A 7 -71.13 -36.86 -19.73
CA HIS A 7 -70.58 -36.20 -18.55
C HIS A 7 -70.65 -37.19 -17.37
N LYS A 8 -69.52 -37.48 -16.72
CA LYS A 8 -69.52 -37.94 -15.33
C LYS A 8 -68.81 -36.89 -14.50
N GLY A 9 -69.59 -36.13 -13.74
CA GLY A 9 -69.05 -35.35 -12.63
C GLY A 9 -68.66 -36.31 -11.52
N ILE A 10 -67.42 -36.21 -11.05
CA ILE A 10 -67.00 -36.67 -9.73
C ILE A 10 -66.23 -35.52 -9.10
N SER A 11 -66.89 -34.87 -8.14
CA SER A 11 -66.29 -33.94 -7.20
C SER A 11 -65.64 -34.73 -6.07
N ILE A 12 -64.33 -34.56 -5.82
CA ILE A 12 -63.70 -34.77 -4.50
C ILE A 12 -62.56 -33.75 -4.36
N ARG A 13 -62.59 -33.03 -3.23
CA ARG A 13 -61.61 -32.03 -2.81
C ARG A 13 -60.42 -32.71 -2.10
N ILE A 14 -59.32 -31.95 -2.03
CA ILE A 14 -58.23 -32.04 -1.04
C ILE A 14 -57.07 -33.00 -1.39
N ILE A 15 -55.85 -32.54 -1.02
CA ILE A 15 -54.53 -33.18 -1.09
C ILE A 15 -53.97 -33.23 -2.53
N ILE A 16 -52.90 -32.54 -2.92
CA ILE A 16 -51.57 -32.45 -2.31
C ILE A 16 -50.93 -31.15 -2.80
N LEU A 17 -50.26 -30.46 -1.86
CA LEU A 17 -49.29 -29.37 -2.04
C LEU A 17 -48.80 -29.22 -3.49
N LEU A 18 -49.28 -28.19 -4.17
CA LEU A 18 -48.61 -27.64 -5.34
C LEU A 18 -47.27 -27.12 -4.85
N THR A 19 -46.24 -27.92 -5.05
CA THR A 19 -44.86 -27.63 -4.67
C THR A 19 -44.49 -26.29 -5.28
N LEU A 20 -44.36 -25.29 -4.42
CA LEU A 20 -43.73 -24.03 -4.71
C LEU A 20 -42.25 -24.35 -4.99
N LEU A 21 -41.95 -24.77 -6.22
CA LEU A 21 -40.60 -24.73 -6.76
C LEU A 21 -40.28 -23.25 -7.00
N LEU A 22 -40.05 -22.52 -5.91
CA LEU A 22 -39.32 -21.27 -6.00
C LEU A 22 -37.88 -21.70 -6.22
N SER A 23 -37.49 -21.70 -7.49
CA SER A 23 -36.12 -21.90 -7.93
C SER A 23 -35.20 -21.13 -6.99
N ALA A 24 -34.38 -21.85 -6.24
CA ALA A 24 -33.21 -21.25 -5.61
C ALA A 24 -32.35 -20.75 -6.77
N SER A 25 -32.51 -19.47 -7.11
CA SER A 25 -31.51 -18.77 -7.90
C SER A 25 -30.26 -18.80 -7.05
N THR A 26 -29.40 -19.79 -7.27
CA THR A 26 -28.06 -19.77 -6.72
C THR A 26 -27.40 -18.58 -7.37
N LEU A 27 -27.35 -17.48 -6.62
CA LEU A 27 -26.43 -16.40 -6.91
C LEU A 27 -25.05 -17.05 -6.76
N VAL A 28 -24.47 -17.46 -7.89
CA VAL A 28 -23.02 -17.57 -7.99
C VAL A 28 -22.56 -16.13 -7.77
N CYS A 29 -22.23 -15.80 -6.52
CA CYS A 29 -21.26 -14.78 -6.28
C CYS A 29 -19.99 -15.31 -6.93
N ALA A 30 -19.79 -14.96 -8.20
CA ALA A 30 -18.45 -14.85 -8.72
C ALA A 30 -17.82 -13.74 -7.89
N GLY A 31 -17.35 -14.10 -6.69
CA GLY A 31 -16.24 -13.42 -6.08
C GLY A 31 -15.14 -13.58 -7.12
N GLY A 32 -14.95 -12.55 -7.94
CA GLY A 32 -13.69 -12.39 -8.61
C GLY A 32 -12.67 -12.46 -7.49
N GLU A 33 -11.93 -13.56 -7.45
CA GLU A 33 -10.64 -13.57 -6.78
C GLU A 33 -9.85 -12.48 -7.52
N THR A 34 -9.95 -11.25 -7.04
CA THR A 34 -8.85 -10.32 -7.21
C THR A 34 -7.72 -11.06 -6.54
N ASP A 35 -6.83 -11.61 -7.35
CA ASP A 35 -5.51 -12.03 -6.91
C ASP A 35 -4.97 -10.86 -6.10
N SER A 36 -5.17 -10.94 -4.79
CA SER A 36 -4.81 -9.89 -3.84
C SER A 36 -3.36 -10.17 -3.54
N GLY A 37 -2.55 -10.07 -4.59
CA GLY A 37 -1.14 -10.38 -4.54
C GLY A 37 -0.48 -9.56 -3.43
N SER A 38 0.68 -10.02 -2.98
CA SER A 38 1.43 -9.33 -1.94
C SER A 38 1.62 -7.85 -2.26
N ILE A 39 1.48 -7.00 -1.23
CA ILE A 39 1.79 -5.57 -1.32
C ILE A 39 3.30 -5.36 -1.14
N PRO A 40 3.88 -4.30 -1.72
CA PRO A 40 5.28 -3.99 -1.50
C PRO A 40 5.61 -3.81 -0.02
N VAL A 41 6.77 -4.28 0.42
CA VAL A 41 7.27 -4.08 1.78
C VAL A 41 8.50 -3.18 1.73
N ILE A 42 8.38 -1.98 2.30
CA ILE A 42 9.50 -1.05 2.46
C ILE A 42 10.22 -1.41 3.76
N ILE A 43 11.37 -2.07 3.66
CA ILE A 43 12.17 -2.54 4.79
C ILE A 43 12.86 -1.36 5.47
N ASN A 44 13.44 -0.47 4.66
CA ASN A 44 14.15 0.70 5.14
C ASN A 44 13.96 1.88 4.18
N ALA A 45 13.98 3.08 4.74
CA ALA A 45 13.97 4.33 4.00
C ALA A 45 14.82 5.36 4.76
N SER A 46 15.73 6.00 4.03
CA SER A 46 16.69 6.95 4.58
C SER A 46 17.01 8.07 3.60
N VAL A 47 17.44 9.20 4.15
CA VAL A 47 17.98 10.34 3.41
C VAL A 47 19.31 10.75 4.01
N TYR A 48 20.24 11.20 3.17
CA TYR A 48 21.56 11.67 3.60
C TYR A 48 22.11 12.74 2.64
N PRO A 49 22.77 13.80 3.12
CA PRO A 49 22.92 14.19 4.52
C PRO A 49 21.61 14.69 5.13
N ASP A 50 21.51 14.65 6.47
CA ASP A 50 20.33 15.07 7.24
C ASP A 50 20.24 16.59 7.45
N LYS A 51 21.38 17.28 7.29
CA LYS A 51 21.51 18.73 7.36
C LYS A 51 21.96 19.26 6.01
N VAL A 52 21.14 20.12 5.44
CA VAL A 52 21.35 20.68 4.11
C VAL A 52 20.92 22.13 4.03
N VAL A 53 21.52 22.84 3.08
CA VAL A 53 21.16 24.20 2.66
C VAL A 53 20.77 24.20 1.17
N PRO A 54 20.13 25.27 0.67
CA PRO A 54 19.85 25.38 -0.77
C PRO A 54 21.07 25.08 -1.64
N GLY A 55 20.86 24.27 -2.68
CA GLY A 55 21.90 23.85 -3.61
C GLY A 55 22.66 22.59 -3.20
N ASP A 56 22.52 22.13 -1.96
CA ASP A 56 23.04 20.82 -1.56
C ASP A 56 22.29 19.69 -2.26
N VAL A 57 22.94 18.52 -2.32
CA VAL A 57 22.35 17.29 -2.84
C VAL A 57 22.08 16.33 -1.70
N MET A 58 20.82 15.91 -1.58
CA MET A 58 20.40 14.83 -0.70
C MET A 58 20.19 13.55 -1.50
N THR A 59 20.72 12.45 -1.01
CA THR A 59 20.46 11.11 -1.54
C THR A 59 19.33 10.46 -0.76
N VAL A 60 18.29 10.03 -1.46
CA VAL A 60 17.17 9.26 -0.91
C VAL A 60 17.38 7.80 -1.25
N THR A 61 17.34 6.92 -0.25
CA THR A 61 17.55 5.47 -0.42
C THR A 61 16.42 4.69 0.23
N ALA A 62 15.88 3.68 -0.46
CA ALA A 62 14.86 2.77 0.04
C ALA A 62 15.22 1.31 -0.27
N GLU A 63 15.01 0.42 0.69
CA GLU A 63 15.14 -1.04 0.53
C GLU A 63 13.74 -1.64 0.52
N ILE A 64 13.40 -2.35 -0.56
CA ILE A 64 12.03 -2.76 -0.85
C ILE A 64 11.99 -4.20 -1.38
N THR A 65 11.04 -4.98 -0.88
CA THR A 65 10.77 -6.35 -1.35
C THR A 65 9.32 -6.53 -1.75
N ASP A 66 9.07 -7.30 -2.81
CA ASP A 66 7.72 -7.67 -3.28
C ASP A 66 7.80 -8.92 -4.17
N GLU A 67 6.90 -9.88 -4.00
CA GLU A 67 6.93 -11.14 -4.76
C GLU A 67 6.44 -10.98 -6.21
N ASN A 68 5.62 -9.95 -6.47
CA ASN A 68 5.13 -9.61 -7.80
C ASN A 68 6.09 -8.67 -8.55
N GLY A 69 7.14 -8.20 -7.89
CA GLY A 69 8.15 -7.29 -8.45
C GLY A 69 7.69 -5.84 -8.43
N ILE A 70 8.62 -4.96 -8.08
CA ILE A 70 8.41 -3.51 -8.00
C ILE A 70 8.43 -2.89 -9.38
N LYS A 71 7.39 -2.10 -9.67
CA LYS A 71 7.20 -1.35 -10.91
C LYS A 71 7.73 0.06 -10.79
N SER A 72 7.43 0.74 -9.67
CA SER A 72 7.82 2.13 -9.46
C SER A 72 8.07 2.43 -7.98
N VAL A 73 8.98 3.37 -7.73
CA VAL A 73 9.26 3.90 -6.40
C VAL A 73 9.38 5.41 -6.51
N ILE A 74 8.57 6.12 -5.72
CA ILE A 74 8.49 7.58 -5.72
C ILE A 74 8.76 8.08 -4.31
N ALA A 75 9.60 9.11 -4.19
CA ALA A 75 9.77 9.87 -2.96
C ALA A 75 9.11 11.24 -3.10
N ASP A 76 8.18 11.55 -2.20
CA ASP A 76 7.64 12.88 -1.98
C ASP A 76 8.54 13.64 -0.99
N MET A 77 9.16 14.71 -1.47
CA MET A 77 10.07 15.57 -0.74
C MET A 77 9.27 16.67 -0.02
N ALA A 78 8.66 16.31 1.11
CA ALA A 78 7.89 17.20 1.97
C ALA A 78 6.74 17.96 1.27
N GLY A 79 6.13 17.37 0.23
CA GLY A 79 5.05 17.96 -0.56
C GLY A 79 5.52 18.98 -1.61
N ILE A 80 6.83 19.15 -1.79
CA ILE A 80 7.42 20.12 -2.73
C ILE A 80 7.58 19.49 -4.11
N GLU A 81 8.15 18.28 -4.14
CA GLU A 81 8.52 17.60 -5.38
C GLU A 81 8.44 16.08 -5.20
N ASN A 82 8.02 15.38 -6.25
CA ASN A 82 8.10 13.94 -6.34
C ASN A 82 9.29 13.54 -7.21
N ILE A 83 10.22 12.76 -6.66
CA ILE A 83 11.32 12.17 -7.44
C ILE A 83 11.11 10.66 -7.62
N THR A 84 11.43 10.16 -8.80
CA THR A 84 11.44 8.72 -9.07
C THR A 84 12.76 8.13 -8.60
N LEU A 85 12.72 7.05 -7.81
CA LEU A 85 13.92 6.33 -7.39
C LEU A 85 14.25 5.25 -8.43
N ASN A 86 15.55 5.02 -8.65
CA ASN A 86 16.03 4.02 -9.60
C ASN A 86 16.61 2.83 -8.85
N LEU A 87 16.44 1.63 -9.39
CA LEU A 87 17.09 0.43 -8.85
C LEU A 87 18.61 0.55 -9.04
N VAL A 88 19.35 0.57 -7.93
CA VAL A 88 20.81 0.68 -7.93
C VAL A 88 21.51 -0.56 -7.39
N GLY A 89 20.76 -1.47 -6.76
CA GLY A 89 21.25 -2.75 -6.26
C GLY A 89 20.14 -3.77 -6.11
N GLY A 90 20.47 -5.06 -6.23
CA GLY A 90 19.50 -6.14 -6.21
C GLY A 90 18.70 -6.26 -7.50
N ASP A 91 17.44 -6.65 -7.39
CA ASP A 91 16.49 -6.77 -8.50
C ASP A 91 15.11 -6.18 -8.14
N ILE A 92 14.12 -6.35 -9.02
CA ILE A 92 12.78 -5.83 -8.79
C ILE A 92 12.02 -6.54 -7.66
N TYR A 93 12.45 -7.73 -7.22
CA TYR A 93 11.79 -8.50 -6.15
C TYR A 93 12.41 -8.21 -4.78
N ASN A 94 13.71 -7.91 -4.75
CA ASN A 94 14.44 -7.47 -3.57
C ASN A 94 15.53 -6.48 -3.99
N GLY A 95 15.27 -5.19 -3.78
CA GLY A 95 16.05 -4.13 -4.39
C GLY A 95 16.31 -2.94 -3.48
N THR A 96 17.43 -2.28 -3.76
CA THR A 96 17.78 -0.96 -3.23
C THR A 96 17.50 0.09 -4.31
N TRP A 97 16.64 1.04 -3.97
CA TRP A 97 16.17 2.10 -4.85
C TRP A 97 16.73 3.43 -4.37
N GLN A 98 17.28 4.23 -5.29
CA GLN A 98 17.99 5.46 -4.95
C GLN A 98 17.80 6.55 -6.00
N ASN A 99 17.74 7.79 -5.55
CA ASN A 99 17.98 8.96 -6.39
C ASN A 99 18.47 10.14 -5.55
N ASN A 100 19.01 11.14 -6.23
CA ASN A 100 19.45 12.39 -5.67
C ASN A 100 18.38 13.47 -5.88
N TRP A 101 18.21 14.31 -4.87
CA TRP A 101 17.36 15.48 -4.91
C TRP A 101 18.18 16.73 -4.59
N THR A 102 17.96 17.80 -5.34
CA THR A 102 18.64 19.09 -5.09
C THR A 102 17.77 19.95 -4.18
N VAL A 103 18.36 20.47 -3.12
CA VAL A 103 17.63 21.21 -2.10
C VAL A 103 17.28 22.60 -2.62
N HIS A 104 15.99 22.92 -2.66
CA HIS A 104 15.50 24.17 -3.25
C HIS A 104 15.09 25.24 -2.22
N SER A 105 14.77 24.87 -0.98
CA SER A 105 14.20 25.80 0.01
C SER A 105 15.27 26.70 0.65
N THR A 106 15.01 28.01 0.68
CA THR A 106 15.83 29.06 1.33
C THR A 106 15.68 29.13 2.85
N GLN A 107 14.82 28.30 3.44
CA GLN A 107 14.63 28.20 4.88
C GLN A 107 15.06 26.82 5.39
N PRO A 108 15.72 26.72 6.55
CA PRO A 108 15.98 25.45 7.20
C PRO A 108 14.65 24.77 7.55
N ILE A 109 14.29 23.74 6.78
CA ILE A 109 13.09 22.94 7.02
C ILE A 109 13.47 21.48 7.18
N TRP A 110 12.71 20.78 8.02
CA TRP A 110 12.79 19.33 8.12
C TRP A 110 12.05 18.73 6.94
N TYR A 111 12.76 17.98 6.10
CA TYR A 111 12.15 17.32 4.94
C TYR A 111 11.56 15.98 5.36
N ASN A 112 10.26 15.96 5.66
CA ASN A 112 9.53 14.71 5.83
C ASN A 112 9.43 14.04 4.46
N THR A 113 10.16 12.94 4.28
CA THR A 113 10.17 12.21 3.01
C THR A 113 9.19 11.05 3.10
N THR A 114 8.28 10.97 2.12
CA THR A 114 7.33 9.86 2.00
C THR A 114 7.70 8.99 0.81
N ILE A 115 8.00 7.72 1.05
CA ILE A 115 8.29 6.76 -0.02
C ILE A 115 7.03 5.99 -0.37
N THR A 116 6.68 5.93 -1.65
CA THR A 116 5.58 5.13 -2.18
C THR A 116 6.13 4.13 -3.19
N ALA A 117 5.78 2.86 -3.02
CA ALA A 117 6.15 1.77 -3.91
C ALA A 117 4.91 1.14 -4.52
N GLU A 118 4.95 0.87 -5.83
CA GLU A 118 3.91 0.17 -6.59
C GLU A 118 4.52 -1.09 -7.22
N ASN A 119 3.84 -2.24 -7.12
CA ASN A 119 4.27 -3.45 -7.81
C ASN A 119 3.64 -3.59 -9.21
N LEU A 120 4.06 -4.62 -9.95
CA LEU A 120 3.62 -4.85 -11.34
C LEU A 120 2.11 -5.13 -11.47
N ILE A 121 1.45 -5.58 -10.42
CA ILE A 121 0.00 -5.82 -10.37
C ILE A 121 -0.80 -4.61 -9.82
N GLY A 122 -0.13 -3.49 -9.55
CA GLY A 122 -0.76 -2.22 -9.15
C GLY A 122 -1.08 -2.10 -7.66
N ASN A 123 -0.53 -2.97 -6.81
CA ASN A 123 -0.65 -2.86 -5.36
C ASN A 123 0.40 -1.87 -4.83
N ILE A 124 0.01 -1.06 -3.84
CA ILE A 124 0.79 0.10 -3.38
C ILE A 124 1.03 0.03 -1.87
N ASN A 125 2.24 0.39 -1.44
CA ASN A 125 2.55 0.68 -0.04
C ASN A 125 3.27 2.03 0.10
N THR A 126 3.05 2.72 1.22
CA THR A 126 3.62 4.03 1.52
C THR A 126 4.25 4.05 2.91
N SER A 127 5.47 4.54 3.03
CA SER A 127 6.19 4.74 4.29
C SER A 127 6.52 6.22 4.50
N LYS A 128 6.22 6.74 5.69
CA LYS A 128 6.54 8.11 6.10
C LYS A 128 7.69 8.11 7.09
N ARG A 129 8.66 8.99 6.89
CA ARG A 129 9.66 9.34 7.91
C ARG A 129 9.36 10.72 8.47
N ASP A 130 8.72 10.75 9.64
CA ASP A 130 8.72 11.92 10.53
C ASP A 130 9.94 11.78 11.46
N ARG A 131 10.76 12.84 11.62
CA ARG A 131 11.82 12.80 12.62
C ARG A 131 11.22 13.00 14.02
N THR A 132 11.35 11.98 14.87
CA THR A 132 11.20 12.10 16.33
C THR A 132 12.38 12.88 16.92
N GLU A 133 12.10 13.65 17.96
CA GLU A 133 12.88 14.74 18.56
C GLU A 133 14.40 14.58 18.67
N HIS A 134 15.03 15.75 18.64
CA HIS A 134 16.41 15.99 19.04
C HIS A 134 16.70 15.32 20.39
N GLY A 135 17.62 14.34 20.39
CA GLY A 135 18.38 14.04 21.58
C GLY A 135 19.12 15.31 21.99
N GLU A 136 18.94 15.72 23.24
CA GLU A 136 19.79 16.70 23.90
C GLU A 136 21.24 16.24 23.76
N SER A 137 22.08 17.14 23.27
CA SER A 137 23.53 16.98 23.36
C SER A 137 23.90 16.96 24.83
N PRO A 138 24.63 15.95 25.35
CA PRO A 138 25.24 16.07 26.66
C PRO A 138 26.24 17.23 26.55
N HIS A 139 25.99 18.32 27.27
CA HIS A 139 27.02 19.28 27.58
C HIS A 139 28.05 18.56 28.46
N GLU A 140 29.11 18.08 27.81
CA GLU A 140 30.37 17.79 28.46
C GLU A 140 30.92 19.10 29.01
N ASN A 141 30.85 19.26 30.33
CA ASN A 141 31.77 20.07 31.11
C ASN A 141 32.04 19.30 32.39
N GLY A 142 33.19 18.63 32.43
CA GLY A 142 33.76 18.20 33.69
C GLY A 142 34.14 19.41 34.53
N ASP A 143 34.00 19.29 35.85
CA ASP A 143 35.08 19.66 36.76
C ASP A 143 34.88 19.08 38.18
N ALA A 144 35.94 18.41 38.61
CA ALA A 144 36.53 18.36 39.95
C ALA A 144 35.76 17.72 41.14
N ALA A 145 36.32 16.59 41.60
CA ALA A 145 36.79 16.31 42.97
C ALA A 145 35.96 16.89 44.15
N GLY A 146 35.44 16.09 45.08
CA GLY A 146 36.21 15.21 45.95
C GLY A 146 36.27 15.78 47.37
N LYS A 147 35.55 15.13 48.30
CA LYS A 147 35.72 15.05 49.76
C LYS A 147 36.47 16.18 50.50
N VAL A 148 35.78 16.77 51.48
CA VAL A 148 36.17 16.74 52.92
C VAL A 148 34.91 16.69 53.77
#